data_AF-A0A7S1SV74-F1
#
_entry.id   AF-A0A7S1SV74-F1
#
_cell.length_a   1.000
_cell.length_b   1.000
_cell.length_c   1.000
_cell.angle_alpha   90.00
_cell.angle_beta   90.00
_cell.angle_gamma   90.00
#
_symmetry.space_group_name_H-M   'P 1'
#
loop_
_entity.id
_entity.type
_entity.pdbx_description
1 polymer ?
#
loop_
_entity_poly.entity_id
_entity_poly.type
_entity_poly.pdbx_seq_one_letter_code
_entity_poly.pdbx_strand_id
1 'polypeptide(L)'
;SGDFEERPTVLLEEDFESLAGSLSLVNANYAHSISGELVTGTPPTGWAVDNTNSGSSNDCASFDGWNFWSLSGWAALPASGGRTGFSDGSGVVALVDAEYYDNCGSTELMHTILVSPAINLAGIQEANSVQ
;
A
#
# COMPACT_ATOMS: atom_id res chain seq x y z
N SER A 1 14.01 39.99 17.47
CA SER A 1 14.33 39.22 16.25
C SER A 1 13.52 37.95 16.33
N GLY A 2 12.42 37.86 15.57
CA GLY A 2 11.62 36.64 15.54
C GLY A 2 12.24 35.69 14.52
N ASP A 3 12.59 34.49 14.95
CA ASP A 3 12.84 33.38 14.04
C ASP A 3 11.54 33.10 13.29
N PHE A 4 11.55 33.34 11.98
CA PHE A 4 10.53 32.78 11.11
C PHE A 4 10.91 31.32 10.90
N GLU A 5 10.26 30.44 11.65
CA GLU A 5 10.33 29.01 11.38
C GLU A 5 9.63 28.76 10.04
N GLU A 6 10.42 28.51 8.99
CA GLU A 6 9.91 28.08 7.70
C GLU A 6 9.16 26.76 7.90
N ARG A 7 7.83 26.78 7.73
CA ARG A 7 7.04 25.54 7.80
C ARG A 7 7.23 24.78 6.49
N PRO A 8 7.44 23.45 6.54
CA PRO A 8 7.53 22.64 5.33
C PRO A 8 6.26 22.78 4.51
N THR A 9 6.42 22.94 3.19
CA THR A 9 5.31 22.91 2.24
C THR A 9 4.99 21.45 1.94
N VAL A 10 3.78 20.99 2.28
CA VAL A 10 3.29 19.66 1.93
C VAL A 10 2.82 19.69 0.47
N LEU A 11 3.47 18.89 -0.38
CA LEU A 11 3.17 18.81 -1.81
C LEU A 11 2.30 17.60 -2.20
N LEU A 12 2.24 16.60 -1.31
CA LEU A 12 1.39 15.41 -1.43
C LEU A 12 1.12 14.87 -0.04
N GLU A 13 -0.13 14.49 0.20
CA GLU A 13 -0.59 13.72 1.36
C GLU A 13 -1.66 12.75 0.87
N GLU A 14 -1.63 11.52 1.38
CA GLU A 14 -2.59 10.46 1.05
C GLU A 14 -2.69 9.52 2.24
N ASP A 15 -3.91 9.31 2.73
CA ASP A 15 -4.22 8.43 3.86
C ASP A 15 -4.96 7.15 3.42
N PHE A 16 -5.34 7.05 2.14
CA PHE A 16 -6.08 5.94 1.52
C PHE A 16 -7.46 5.65 2.12
N GLU A 17 -7.95 6.44 3.07
CA GLU A 17 -9.23 6.19 3.76
C GLU A 17 -10.43 6.31 2.81
N SER A 18 -10.27 7.06 1.72
CA SER A 18 -11.25 7.14 0.64
C SER A 18 -11.58 5.78 0.00
N LEU A 19 -10.69 4.79 0.16
CA LEU A 19 -10.86 3.43 -0.37
C LEU A 19 -11.64 2.50 0.55
N ALA A 20 -11.94 2.88 1.80
CA ALA A 20 -12.58 2.01 2.79
C ALA A 20 -13.91 1.39 2.27
N GLY A 21 -14.68 2.15 1.48
CA GLY A 21 -15.93 1.68 0.87
C GLY A 21 -15.76 0.82 -0.39
N SER A 22 -14.52 0.56 -0.82
CA SER A 22 -14.17 -0.23 -2.00
C SER A 22 -13.43 -1.52 -1.68
N LEU A 23 -13.18 -1.78 -0.38
CA LEU A 23 -12.58 -3.03 0.06
C LEU A 23 -13.46 -4.21 -0.31
N SER A 24 -12.84 -5.36 -0.49
CA SER A 24 -13.49 -6.62 -0.85
C SER A 24 -12.85 -7.78 -0.09
N LEU A 25 -13.47 -8.96 -0.15
CA LEU A 25 -12.91 -10.16 0.45
C LEU A 25 -11.53 -10.48 -0.14
N VAL A 26 -10.61 -10.95 0.71
CA VAL A 26 -9.29 -11.40 0.27
C VAL A 26 -9.44 -12.62 -0.63
N ASN A 27 -8.80 -12.59 -1.79
CA ASN A 27 -8.60 -13.77 -2.62
C ASN A 27 -7.30 -14.43 -2.17
N ALA A 28 -7.42 -15.38 -1.22
CA ALA A 28 -6.32 -16.22 -0.76
C ALA A 28 -6.80 -17.52 -0.14
N ASN A 29 -6.24 -18.65 -0.60
CA ASN A 29 -6.55 -19.99 -0.06
C ASN A 29 -6.20 -20.16 1.43
N TYR A 30 -5.37 -19.30 2.01
CA TYR A 30 -5.01 -19.34 3.45
C TYR A 30 -5.83 -18.38 4.33
N ALA A 31 -6.71 -17.54 3.76
CA ALA A 31 -7.51 -16.56 4.50
C ALA A 31 -8.80 -17.15 5.12
N HIS A 32 -8.96 -18.48 5.12
CA HIS A 32 -10.21 -19.19 5.44
C HIS A 32 -10.84 -18.92 6.81
N SER A 33 -10.19 -18.17 7.70
CA SER A 33 -10.70 -17.82 9.03
C SER A 33 -10.94 -16.32 9.25
N ILE A 34 -10.77 -15.45 8.25
CA ILE A 34 -10.93 -14.00 8.42
C ILE A 34 -12.19 -13.53 7.69
N SER A 35 -13.10 -12.93 8.45
CA SER A 35 -14.31 -12.30 7.94
C SER A 35 -14.08 -10.82 7.65
N GLY A 36 -14.68 -10.31 6.58
CA GLY A 36 -14.71 -8.89 6.27
C GLY A 36 -14.11 -8.56 4.90
N GLU A 37 -14.47 -7.39 4.40
CA GLU A 37 -13.85 -6.79 3.22
C GLU A 37 -12.53 -6.15 3.65
N LEU A 38 -11.41 -6.67 3.16
CA LEU A 38 -10.09 -6.34 3.68
C LEU A 38 -9.17 -5.70 2.64
N VAL A 39 -9.44 -5.86 1.34
CA VAL A 39 -8.48 -5.47 0.30
C VAL A 39 -9.15 -4.93 -0.96
N THR A 40 -8.51 -3.96 -1.59
CA THR A 40 -8.82 -3.54 -2.96
C THR A 40 -7.53 -3.38 -3.76
N GLY A 41 -7.58 -3.80 -5.03
CA GLY A 41 -6.54 -3.48 -6.01
C GLY A 41 -6.79 -2.16 -6.75
N THR A 42 -7.90 -1.48 -6.46
CA THR A 42 -8.23 -0.19 -7.08
C THR A 42 -7.54 0.94 -6.33
N PRO A 43 -6.63 1.71 -6.96
CA PRO A 43 -5.97 2.82 -6.31
C PRO A 43 -6.90 4.05 -6.19
N PRO A 44 -6.54 5.03 -5.33
CA PRO A 44 -7.27 6.30 -5.27
C PRO A 44 -7.20 7.04 -6.61
N THR A 45 -8.08 8.02 -6.78
CA THR A 45 -8.13 8.79 -8.02
C THR A 45 -6.78 9.46 -8.31
N GLY A 46 -6.25 9.26 -9.52
CA GLY A 46 -4.98 9.84 -9.97
C GLY A 46 -3.74 9.02 -9.61
N TRP A 47 -3.86 8.00 -8.77
CA TRP A 47 -2.82 7.01 -8.52
C TRP A 47 -2.92 5.86 -9.53
N ALA A 48 -1.82 5.13 -9.70
CA ALA A 48 -1.79 3.93 -10.52
C ALA A 48 -1.01 2.80 -9.84
N VAL A 49 -1.46 1.58 -10.06
CA VAL A 49 -0.76 0.35 -9.67
C VAL A 49 -0.42 -0.43 -10.93
N ASP A 50 0.83 -0.86 -11.04
CA ASP A 50 1.28 -1.81 -12.06
C ASP A 50 1.81 -3.07 -11.38
N ASN A 51 0.99 -4.12 -11.40
CA ASN A 51 1.32 -5.47 -10.95
C ASN A 51 1.57 -6.43 -12.13
N THR A 52 1.60 -5.94 -13.38
CA THR A 52 1.54 -6.79 -14.59
C THR A 52 2.79 -7.66 -14.79
N ASN A 53 3.89 -7.30 -14.14
CA ASN A 53 5.15 -8.02 -14.18
C ASN A 53 5.38 -8.89 -12.94
N SER A 54 4.50 -8.85 -11.95
CA SER A 54 4.44 -9.90 -10.93
C SER A 54 3.83 -11.14 -11.56
N GLY A 55 4.44 -12.31 -11.34
CA GLY A 55 3.77 -13.58 -11.65
C GLY A 55 2.42 -13.63 -10.93
N SER A 56 1.38 -14.14 -11.60
CA SER A 56 0.05 -14.23 -11.00
C SER A 56 -0.12 -15.53 -10.23
N SER A 57 -0.58 -15.42 -9.00
CA SER A 57 -1.06 -16.55 -8.23
C SER A 57 -2.59 -16.62 -8.32
N ASN A 58 -3.11 -17.58 -9.09
CA ASN A 58 -4.58 -17.76 -9.23
C ASN A 58 -5.29 -17.93 -7.87
N ASP A 59 -4.55 -18.43 -6.88
CA ASP A 59 -5.01 -18.81 -5.55
C ASP A 59 -4.76 -17.74 -4.47
N CYS A 60 -4.06 -16.65 -4.81
CA CYS A 60 -3.66 -15.58 -3.89
C CYS A 60 -3.55 -14.20 -4.58
N ALA A 61 -4.41 -13.92 -5.57
CA ALA A 61 -4.30 -12.74 -6.41
C ALA A 61 -4.25 -11.39 -5.64
N SER A 62 -4.79 -11.34 -4.41
CA SER A 62 -4.66 -10.18 -3.52
C SER A 62 -3.23 -9.86 -3.08
N PHE A 63 -2.28 -10.78 -3.29
CA PHE A 63 -0.87 -10.65 -2.92
C PHE A 63 0.07 -10.47 -4.12
N ASP A 64 -0.45 -10.36 -5.35
CA ASP A 64 0.34 -10.22 -6.58
C ASP A 64 1.00 -8.82 -6.75
N GLY A 65 1.20 -8.06 -5.67
CA GLY A 65 1.84 -6.74 -5.66
C GLY A 65 1.11 -5.72 -4.78
N TRP A 66 1.23 -4.44 -5.14
CA TRP A 66 0.59 -3.33 -4.41
C TRP A 66 -0.92 -3.51 -4.39
N ASN A 67 -1.47 -3.45 -3.18
CA ASN A 67 -2.90 -3.40 -2.90
C ASN A 67 -3.16 -2.49 -1.69
N PHE A 68 -4.41 -2.13 -1.47
CA PHE A 68 -4.84 -1.28 -0.35
C PHE A 68 -5.63 -2.12 0.62
N TRP A 69 -5.18 -2.17 1.87
CA TRP A 69 -5.66 -3.11 2.87
C TRP A 69 -6.23 -2.39 4.07
N SER A 70 -7.31 -2.93 4.64
CA SER A 70 -7.62 -2.68 6.04
C SER A 70 -6.45 -3.16 6.88
N LEU A 71 -5.81 -2.26 7.64
CA LEU A 71 -4.65 -2.60 8.46
C LEU A 71 -4.98 -3.70 9.48
N SER A 72 -6.14 -3.63 10.12
CA SER A 72 -6.59 -4.65 11.07
C SER A 72 -6.87 -6.00 10.38
N GLY A 73 -7.42 -5.96 9.16
CA GLY A 73 -7.64 -7.13 8.33
C GLY A 73 -6.33 -7.82 7.93
N TRP A 74 -5.37 -7.05 7.43
CA TRP A 74 -4.06 -7.56 7.04
C TRP A 74 -3.27 -8.10 8.25
N ALA A 75 -3.33 -7.41 9.39
CA ALA A 75 -2.68 -7.85 10.61
C ALA A 75 -3.27 -9.14 11.22
N ALA A 76 -4.51 -9.48 10.87
CA ALA A 76 -5.17 -10.72 11.30
C ALA A 76 -4.79 -11.95 10.44
N LEU A 77 -4.11 -11.76 9.31
CA LEU A 77 -3.68 -12.86 8.43
C LEU A 77 -2.64 -13.78 9.13
N PRO A 78 -2.77 -15.10 8.97
CA PRO A 78 -1.87 -16.07 9.60
C PRO A 78 -0.46 -16.02 8.99
N ALA A 79 0.47 -15.27 9.58
CA ALA A 79 1.82 -15.07 9.06
C ALA A 79 2.90 -15.37 10.10
N SER A 80 4.14 -15.57 9.65
CA SER A 80 5.25 -15.97 10.53
C SER A 80 5.80 -14.84 11.42
N GLY A 81 5.30 -13.60 11.29
CA GLY A 81 5.50 -12.53 12.26
C GLY A 81 5.48 -11.12 11.65
N GLY A 82 5.48 -10.09 12.51
CA GLY A 82 5.74 -8.69 12.12
C GLY A 82 4.53 -7.80 11.84
N ARG A 83 3.40 -8.35 11.38
CA ARG A 83 2.23 -7.52 10.97
C ARG A 83 1.59 -6.75 12.12
N THR A 84 1.45 -7.40 13.27
CA THR A 84 0.88 -6.80 14.48
C THR A 84 1.75 -5.74 15.11
N GLY A 85 3.02 -5.61 14.68
CA GLY A 85 3.94 -4.57 15.12
C GLY A 85 3.94 -3.33 14.23
N PHE A 86 3.24 -3.33 13.09
CA PHE A 86 3.16 -2.17 12.22
C PHE A 86 2.26 -1.08 12.83
N SER A 87 2.85 0.09 13.11
CA SER A 87 2.17 1.22 13.76
C SER A 87 2.23 2.53 12.96
N ASP A 88 2.87 2.53 11.79
CA ASP A 88 3.15 3.74 11.01
C ASP A 88 1.97 4.16 10.12
N GLY A 89 0.83 3.45 10.23
CA GLY A 89 -0.41 3.77 9.54
C GLY A 89 -1.63 3.33 10.34
N SER A 90 -2.81 3.68 9.84
CA SER A 90 -4.10 3.33 10.42
C SER A 90 -5.12 3.11 9.32
N GLY A 91 -6.27 2.49 9.64
CA GLY A 91 -7.39 2.36 8.71
C GLY A 91 -7.01 1.60 7.43
N VAL A 92 -6.94 2.28 6.29
CA VAL A 92 -6.53 1.72 5.00
C VAL A 92 -5.08 2.06 4.69
N VAL A 93 -4.29 1.05 4.30
CA VAL A 93 -2.86 1.20 4.02
C VAL A 93 -2.49 0.59 2.68
N ALA A 94 -1.62 1.25 1.92
CA ALA A 94 -0.98 0.65 0.76
C ALA A 94 0.09 -0.34 1.24
N LEU A 95 -0.01 -1.60 0.82
CA LEU A 95 0.89 -2.67 1.24
C LEU A 95 1.30 -3.58 0.09
N VAL A 96 2.51 -4.12 0.24
CA VAL A 96 3.06 -5.23 -0.52
C VAL A 96 3.56 -6.26 0.49
N ASP A 97 3.26 -7.54 0.25
CA ASP A 97 3.51 -8.61 1.20
C ASP A 97 4.19 -9.80 0.50
N ALA A 98 5.52 -9.71 0.42
CA ALA A 98 6.35 -10.69 -0.28
C ALA A 98 6.30 -12.09 0.36
N GLU A 99 6.12 -12.19 1.69
CA GLU A 99 6.04 -13.47 2.39
C GLU A 99 4.85 -14.29 1.89
N TYR A 100 3.69 -13.65 1.75
CA TYR A 100 2.51 -14.33 1.21
C TYR A 100 2.64 -14.60 -0.28
N TYR A 101 3.18 -13.65 -1.05
CA TYR A 101 3.45 -13.87 -2.46
C TYR A 101 4.27 -15.14 -2.71
N ASP A 102 5.38 -15.31 -1.99
CA ASP A 102 6.25 -16.48 -2.10
C ASP A 102 5.56 -17.77 -1.63
N ASN A 103 4.80 -17.70 -0.53
CA ASN A 103 4.06 -18.86 0.02
C ASN A 103 2.89 -19.30 -0.87
N CYS A 104 2.40 -18.42 -1.75
CA CYS A 104 1.34 -18.72 -2.69
C CYS A 104 1.83 -19.43 -3.97
N GLY A 105 3.12 -19.80 -4.01
CA GLY A 105 3.67 -20.67 -5.04
C GLY A 105 3.93 -19.97 -6.38
N SER A 106 4.09 -18.64 -6.37
CA SER A 106 4.59 -17.94 -7.55
C SER A 106 5.98 -18.45 -7.91
N THR A 107 6.23 -18.67 -9.20
CA THR A 107 7.55 -19.04 -9.73
C THR A 107 8.37 -17.84 -10.19
N GLU A 108 7.75 -16.66 -10.22
CA GLU A 108 8.36 -15.41 -10.67
C GLU A 108 8.72 -14.52 -9.49
N LEU A 109 9.65 -13.60 -9.69
CA LEU A 109 9.90 -12.53 -8.73
C LEU A 109 8.75 -11.52 -8.75
N MET A 110 8.43 -10.96 -7.59
CA MET A 110 7.46 -9.87 -7.51
C MET A 110 8.02 -8.59 -8.13
N HIS A 111 7.35 -8.06 -9.14
CA HIS A 111 7.70 -6.80 -9.78
C HIS A 111 6.46 -5.90 -9.87
N THR A 112 6.36 -5.00 -8.91
CA THR A 112 5.18 -4.16 -8.70
C THR A 112 5.56 -2.69 -8.50
N ILE A 113 4.74 -1.78 -9.00
CA ILE A 113 4.95 -0.33 -8.92
C ILE A 113 3.66 0.35 -8.43
N LEU A 114 3.79 1.28 -7.48
CA LEU A 114 2.76 2.23 -7.09
C LEU A 114 3.20 3.62 -7.52
N VAL A 115 2.34 4.31 -8.27
CA VAL A 115 2.62 5.63 -8.86
C VAL A 115 1.65 6.64 -8.27
N SER A 116 2.17 7.71 -7.67
CA SER A 116 1.37 8.84 -7.19
C SER A 116 0.91 9.72 -8.36
N PRO A 117 -0.08 10.60 -8.14
CA PRO A 117 -0.35 11.68 -9.06
C PRO A 117 0.90 12.53 -9.32
N ALA A 118 0.96 13.17 -10.49
CA ALA A 118 2.04 14.10 -10.80
C ALA A 118 2.03 15.29 -9.82
N ILE A 119 3.16 15.51 -9.13
CA ILE A 119 3.34 16.61 -8.19
C ILE A 119 3.94 17.80 -8.96
N ASN A 120 3.24 18.93 -8.99
CA ASN A 120 3.75 20.15 -9.61
C ASN A 120 4.68 20.90 -8.65
N LEU A 121 5.92 21.15 -9.09
CA LEU A 121 6.94 21.86 -8.31
C LEU A 121 7.10 23.33 -8.73
N ALA A 122 6.30 23.83 -9.67
CA ALA A 122 6.42 25.20 -10.16
C ALA A 122 6.26 26.22 -9.02
N GLY A 123 7.25 27.10 -8.85
CA GLY A 123 7.22 28.16 -7.84
C GLY A 123 7.61 27.70 -6.43
N ILE A 124 7.92 26.41 -6.23
CA ILE A 124 8.56 25.92 -5.01
C ILE A 124 10.02 26.35 -5.05
N GLN A 125 10.46 27.11 -4.04
CA GLN A 125 11.88 27.42 -3.90
C GLN A 125 12.64 26.12 -3.59
N GLU A 126 13.79 25.92 -4.22
CA GLU A 126 14.70 24.83 -3.89
C GLU A 126 14.92 24.84 -2.37
N ALA A 127 14.59 23.73 -1.70
CA ALA A 127 15.10 23.54 -0.35
C ALA A 127 16.62 23.58 -0.44
N ASN A 128 17.29 24.31 0.46
CA ASN A 128 18.75 24.32 0.54
C ASN A 128 19.24 22.88 0.77
N SER A 129 19.48 22.13 -0.30
CA SER A 129 20.05 20.79 -0.24
C SER A 129 21.47 20.97 0.28
N VAL A 130 21.71 20.57 1.53
CA VAL A 130 23.06 20.47 2.06
C VAL A 130 23.73 19.35 1.27
N GLN A 131 24.76 19.70 0.48
CA GLN A 131 25.64 18.71 -0.15
C GLN A 131 26.53 18.03 0.89
#